data_AF-N9N598-F1
#
_entry.id   AF-N9N598-F1
#
_cell.length_a   1.000
_cell.length_b   1.000
_cell.length_c   1.000
_cell.angle_alpha   90.00
_cell.angle_beta   90.00
_cell.angle_gamma   90.00
#
_symmetry.space_group_name_H-M   'P 1'
#
loop_
_entity.id
_entity.type
_entity.pdbx_description
1 polymer ?
#
loop_
_entity_poly.entity_id
_entity_poly.type
_entity_poly.pdbx_seq_one_letter_code
_entity_poly.pdbx_strand_id
1 'polypeptide(L)'
;MVISELVRNLDREYELFIQSQSYHSSKNSEIQVKALFLQGALKAMNYQHTHLIPLGGGAYTIQNFNNSTLNINLFNTPLFKNKTTFLNWLSNVLHKEIYTAQQQERRFA
;
A
#
# COMPACT_ATOMS: atom_id res chain seq x y z
N MET A 1 15.77 9.84 -0.89
CA MET A 1 14.83 10.86 -1.41
C MET A 1 13.47 10.25 -1.74
N VAL A 2 13.39 9.14 -2.49
CA VAL A 2 12.10 8.50 -2.85
C VAL A 2 11.39 7.83 -1.66
N ILE A 3 12.11 7.10 -0.80
CA ILE A 3 11.49 6.41 0.36
C ILE A 3 10.93 7.40 1.40
N SER A 4 11.60 8.54 1.60
CA SER A 4 11.18 9.57 2.54
C SER A 4 9.89 10.28 2.11
N GLU A 5 9.70 10.45 0.81
CA GLU A 5 8.48 11.03 0.25
C GLU A 5 7.32 10.05 0.30
N LEU A 6 7.57 8.77 -0.02
CA LEU A 6 6.62 7.68 0.14
C LEU A 6 6.11 7.55 1.58
N VAL A 7 7.02 7.55 2.57
CA VAL A 7 6.64 7.50 3.99
C VAL A 7 5.80 8.70 4.38
N ARG A 8 6.16 9.91 3.94
CA ARG A 8 5.38 11.13 4.23
C ARG A 8 3.97 11.07 3.65
N ASN A 9 3.82 10.58 2.42
CA ASN A 9 2.51 10.43 1.78
C ASN A 9 1.66 9.38 2.52
N LEU A 10 2.25 8.22 2.83
CA LEU A 10 1.57 7.18 3.61
C LEU A 10 1.14 7.67 5.00
N ASP A 11 1.96 8.50 5.65
CA ASP A 11 1.64 9.11 6.94
C ASP A 11 0.43 10.03 6.85
N ARG A 12 0.42 10.93 5.85
CA ARG A 12 -0.72 11.81 5.57
C ARG A 12 -2.00 11.03 5.29
N GLU A 13 -1.92 10.02 4.43
CA GLU A 13 -3.08 9.20 4.07
C GLU A 13 -3.59 8.37 5.26
N TYR A 14 -2.70 7.98 6.17
CA TYR A 14 -3.11 7.27 7.39
C TYR A 14 -4.00 8.18 8.27
N GLU A 15 -3.57 9.42 8.50
CA GLU A 15 -4.32 10.39 9.30
C GLU A 15 -5.69 10.71 8.68
N LEU A 16 -5.75 10.85 7.35
CA LEU A 16 -7.01 11.06 6.64
C LEU A 16 -7.92 9.83 6.72
N PHE A 17 -7.34 8.64 6.56
CA PHE A 17 -8.10 7.40 6.53
C PHE A 17 -8.73 7.07 7.88
N ILE A 18 -8.03 7.25 9.00
CA ILE A 18 -8.60 6.95 10.34
C ILE A 18 -9.77 7.86 10.73
N GLN A 19 -9.93 9.00 10.05
CA GLN A 19 -11.05 9.92 10.21
C GLN A 19 -12.20 9.63 9.23
N SER A 20 -11.99 8.72 8.27
CA SER A 20 -12.95 8.44 7.21
C SER A 20 -14.08 7.51 7.66
N GLN A 21 -15.23 7.64 7.01
CA GLN A 21 -16.35 6.71 7.20
C GLN A 21 -15.96 5.26 6.88
N SER A 22 -15.10 5.05 5.88
CA SER A 22 -14.60 3.73 5.48
C SER A 22 -13.81 3.04 6.59
N TYR A 23 -13.01 3.79 7.36
CA TYR A 23 -12.35 3.24 8.53
C TYR A 23 -13.37 2.89 9.62
N HIS A 24 -14.27 3.81 9.96
CA HIS A 24 -15.23 3.57 11.04
C HIS A 24 -16.18 2.40 10.78
N SER A 25 -16.56 2.15 9.52
CA SER A 25 -17.39 1.01 9.13
C SER A 25 -16.64 -0.33 9.10
N SER A 26 -15.32 -0.32 8.91
CA SER A 26 -14.48 -1.53 8.76
C SER A 26 -13.57 -1.82 9.95
N LYS A 27 -13.48 -0.93 10.95
CA LYS A 27 -12.52 -0.98 12.08
C LYS A 27 -12.47 -2.30 12.87
N ASN A 28 -13.53 -3.11 12.79
CA ASN A 28 -13.60 -4.40 13.46
C ASN A 28 -12.92 -5.54 12.68
N SER A 29 -12.43 -5.27 11.46
CA SER A 29 -11.70 -6.22 10.62
C SER A 29 -10.36 -5.64 10.21
N GLU A 30 -9.30 -6.14 10.86
CA GLU A 30 -7.92 -5.73 10.60
C GLU A 30 -7.53 -5.83 9.11
N ILE A 31 -7.94 -6.92 8.45
CA ILE A 31 -7.62 -7.14 7.03
C ILE A 31 -8.35 -6.13 6.15
N GLN A 32 -9.64 -5.87 6.42
CA GLN A 32 -10.40 -4.89 5.64
C GLN A 32 -9.83 -3.48 5.80
N VAL A 33 -9.49 -3.09 7.03
CA VAL A 33 -8.86 -1.80 7.32
C VAL A 33 -7.55 -1.64 6.53
N LYS A 34 -6.67 -2.64 6.58
CA LYS A 34 -5.41 -2.63 5.82
C LYS A 34 -5.63 -2.55 4.32
N ALA A 35 -6.58 -3.31 3.77
CA ALA A 35 -6.87 -3.33 2.35
C ALA A 35 -7.46 -2.00 1.85
N LEU A 36 -8.41 -1.42 2.59
CA LEU A 36 -9.02 -0.13 2.27
C LEU A 36 -8.00 0.99 2.35
N PHE A 37 -7.16 1.00 3.40
CA PHE A 37 -6.06 1.95 3.51
C PHE A 37 -5.11 1.84 2.32
N LEU A 38 -4.64 0.63 2.00
CA LEU A 38 -3.72 0.38 0.90
C LEU A 38 -4.30 0.89 -0.43
N GLN A 39 -5.55 0.58 -0.72
CA GLN A 39 -6.22 1.03 -1.95
C GLN A 39 -6.34 2.55 -2.01
N GLY A 40 -6.73 3.20 -0.91
CA GLY A 40 -6.83 4.66 -0.82
C GLY A 40 -5.47 5.34 -1.01
N ALA A 41 -4.46 4.86 -0.29
CA ALA A 41 -3.12 5.42 -0.33
C ALA A 41 -2.49 5.32 -1.73
N LEU A 42 -2.64 4.18 -2.42
CA LEU A 42 -2.14 4.03 -3.79
C LEU A 42 -2.80 5.01 -4.76
N LYS A 43 -4.13 5.18 -4.67
CA LYS A 43 -4.84 6.17 -5.49
C LYS A 43 -4.37 7.60 -5.24
N ALA A 44 -4.14 7.97 -3.98
CA ALA A 44 -3.65 9.29 -3.60
C ALA A 44 -2.22 9.56 -4.10
N MET A 45 -1.38 8.52 -4.18
CA MET A 45 0.00 8.60 -4.68
C MET A 45 0.11 8.48 -6.22
N ASN A 46 -0.93 8.85 -6.96
CA ASN A 46 -1.02 8.77 -8.43
C ASN A 46 -0.96 7.36 -9.04
N TYR A 47 -1.12 6.30 -8.24
CA TYR A 47 -1.34 4.94 -8.75
C TYR A 47 -2.84 4.66 -8.95
N GLN A 48 -3.58 5.61 -9.53
CA GLN A 48 -5.04 5.57 -9.63
C GLN A 48 -5.58 4.40 -10.46
N HIS A 49 -4.78 3.90 -11.40
CA HIS A 49 -5.11 2.75 -12.23
C HIS A 49 -4.76 1.40 -11.59
N THR A 50 -4.33 1.40 -10.32
CA THR A 50 -4.09 0.17 -9.58
C THR A 50 -5.39 -0.50 -9.17
N HIS A 51 -5.43 -1.82 -9.34
CA HIS A 51 -6.55 -2.65 -8.92
C HIS A 51 -6.08 -3.59 -7.82
N LEU A 52 -6.79 -3.58 -6.71
CA LEU A 52 -6.52 -4.46 -5.58
C LEU A 52 -7.45 -5.66 -5.65
N ILE A 53 -6.94 -6.79 -6.14
CA ILE A 53 -7.70 -8.03 -6.35
C ILE A 53 -7.52 -8.96 -5.16
N PRO A 54 -8.57 -9.34 -4.43
CA PRO A 54 -8.47 -10.29 -3.32
C PRO A 54 -8.20 -11.71 -3.85
N LEU A 55 -7.23 -12.40 -3.25
CA LEU A 55 -6.92 -13.81 -3.50
C LEU A 55 -7.46 -14.74 -2.40
N GLY A 56 -8.00 -14.17 -1.32
CA GLY A 56 -8.45 -14.89 -0.13
C GLY A 56 -7.43 -14.87 1.02
N GLY A 57 -7.92 -15.08 2.25
CA GLY A 57 -7.06 -15.17 3.44
C GLY A 57 -6.22 -13.92 3.77
N GLY A 58 -6.56 -12.75 3.22
CA GLY A 58 -5.79 -11.51 3.36
C GLY A 58 -4.67 -11.33 2.33
N ALA A 59 -4.53 -12.24 1.36
CA ALA A 59 -3.67 -12.06 0.21
C ALA A 59 -4.37 -11.26 -0.91
N TYR A 60 -3.61 -10.40 -1.57
CA TYR A 60 -4.05 -9.52 -2.65
C TYR A 60 -3.02 -9.46 -3.76
N THR A 61 -3.51 -9.28 -4.99
CA THR A 61 -2.71 -8.85 -6.13
C THR A 61 -3.02 -7.40 -6.44
N ILE A 62 -1.99 -6.56 -6.47
CA ILE A 62 -2.04 -5.18 -6.93
C ILE A 62 -1.65 -5.18 -8.41
N GLN A 63 -2.62 -5.01 -9.30
CA GLN A 63 -2.36 -4.90 -10.74
C GLN A 63 -2.06 -3.45 -11.12
N ASN A 64 -1.26 -3.27 -12.18
CA ASN A 64 -0.86 -1.97 -12.74
C ASN A 64 -0.15 -1.05 -11.74
N PHE A 65 0.50 -1.63 -10.74
CA PHE A 65 1.35 -0.85 -9.85
C PHE A 65 2.67 -0.59 -10.58
N ASN A 66 2.89 0.64 -11.03
CA ASN A 66 4.11 1.01 -11.74
C ASN A 66 4.41 0.11 -12.96
N ASN A 67 3.39 -0.14 -13.80
CA ASN A 67 3.43 -1.04 -14.96
C ASN A 67 3.77 -2.51 -14.62
N SER A 68 3.67 -2.91 -13.34
CA SER A 68 3.90 -4.27 -12.90
C SER A 68 2.77 -4.78 -12.01
N THR A 69 2.90 -6.05 -11.61
CA THR A 69 2.00 -6.70 -10.66
C THR A 69 2.75 -6.93 -9.35
N LEU A 70 2.16 -6.52 -8.24
CA LEU A 70 2.68 -6.74 -6.88
C LEU A 70 1.75 -7.67 -6.11
N ASN A 71 2.26 -8.79 -5.62
CA ASN A 71 1.52 -9.63 -4.68
C ASN A 71 1.83 -9.23 -3.24
N ILE A 72 0.80 -9.00 -2.44
CA ILE A 72 0.92 -8.59 -1.04
C ILE A 72 0.04 -9.47 -0.14
N ASN A 73 0.59 -9.91 0.98
CA ASN A 73 -0.18 -10.63 1.99
C ASN A 73 -0.34 -9.73 3.21
N LEU A 74 -1.57 -9.30 3.50
CA LEU A 74 -1.92 -8.43 4.62
C LEU A 74 -2.15 -9.20 5.93
N PHE A 75 -2.22 -10.53 5.90
CA PHE A 75 -2.47 -11.36 7.06
C PHE A 75 -1.28 -11.35 8.04
N ASN A 76 -0.08 -11.63 7.54
CA ASN A 76 1.16 -11.70 8.34
C ASN A 76 1.91 -10.36 8.36
N THR A 77 1.21 -9.28 8.69
CA THR A 77 1.76 -7.91 8.68
C THR A 77 1.62 -7.25 10.03
N PRO A 78 2.43 -6.20 10.32
CA PRO A 78 2.25 -5.40 11.53
C PRO A 78 0.79 -4.94 11.69
N LEU A 79 0.35 -4.80 12.93
CA LEU A 79 -1.01 -4.33 13.21
C LEU A 79 -1.19 -2.90 12.68
N PHE A 80 -2.33 -2.62 12.06
CA PHE A 80 -2.67 -1.33 11.48
C PHE A 80 -2.61 -0.22 12.53
N LYS A 81 -3.10 -0.51 13.75
CA LYS A 81 -3.05 0.41 14.90
C LYS A 81 -1.62 0.82 15.30
N ASN A 82 -0.61 0.02 14.97
CA ASN A 82 0.79 0.38 15.16
C ASN A 82 1.28 1.13 13.91
N LYS A 83 0.83 2.39 13.78
CA LYS A 83 1.08 3.28 12.65
C LYS A 83 2.52 3.19 12.15
N THR A 84 3.49 3.52 13.00
CA THR A 84 4.90 3.58 12.62
C THR A 84 5.41 2.27 12.04
N THR A 85 5.11 1.15 12.70
CA THR A 85 5.60 -0.17 12.25
C THR A 85 4.94 -0.59 10.95
N PHE A 86 3.62 -0.37 10.83
CA PHE A 86 2.86 -0.71 9.64
C PHE A 86 3.27 0.15 8.42
N LEU A 87 3.40 1.46 8.58
CA LEU A 87 3.83 2.35 7.49
C LEU A 87 5.29 2.11 7.07
N ASN A 88 6.18 1.80 8.01
CA ASN A 88 7.55 1.41 7.69
C ASN A 88 7.59 0.08 6.90
N TRP A 89 6.80 -0.91 7.30
CA TRP A 89 6.68 -2.15 6.54
C TRP A 89 6.14 -1.90 5.13
N LEU A 90 5.04 -1.15 5.01
CA LEU A 90 4.39 -0.91 3.73
C LEU A 90 5.27 -0.08 2.79
N SER A 91 5.91 0.97 3.29
CA SER A 91 6.83 1.78 2.49
C SER A 91 8.00 0.96 1.95
N ASN A 92 8.55 0.05 2.74
CA ASN A 92 9.60 -0.87 2.28
C ASN A 92 9.12 -1.83 1.19
N VAL A 93 7.89 -2.34 1.28
CA VAL A 93 7.30 -3.19 0.22
C VAL A 93 7.15 -2.40 -1.08
N LEU A 94 6.49 -1.24 -1.03
CA LEU A 94 6.24 -0.42 -2.22
C LEU A 94 7.54 0.13 -2.82
N HIS A 95 8.51 0.53 -2.00
CA HIS A 95 9.80 1.04 -2.43
C HIS A 95 10.61 0.01 -3.22
N LYS A 96 10.64 -1.25 -2.77
CA LYS A 96 11.33 -2.34 -3.48
C LYS A 96 10.79 -2.52 -4.90
N GLU A 97 9.47 -2.50 -5.06
CA GLU A 97 8.84 -2.63 -6.37
C GLU A 97 9.12 -1.44 -7.29
N ILE A 98 9.02 -0.21 -6.76
CA ILE A 98 9.33 1.01 -7.51
C ILE A 98 10.78 0.99 -8.01
N TYR A 99 11.73 0.61 -7.14
CA TYR A 99 13.16 0.56 -7.51
C TYR A 99 13.48 -0.58 -8.47
N THR A 100 12.82 -1.74 -8.33
CA THR A 100 13.04 -2.88 -9.23
C THR A 100 12.58 -2.57 -10.64
N ALA A 101 11.44 -1.90 -10.79
CA ALA A 101 10.94 -1.44 -12.09
C ALA A 101 11.90 -0.42 -12.76
N GLN A 102 12.41 0.55 -11.99
CA GLN A 102 13.36 1.56 -12.51
C GLN A 102 14.70 0.97 -12.99
N GLN A 103 15.16 -0.13 -12.38
CA GLN A 103 16.37 -0.84 -12.81
C GLN A 103 16.17 -1.61 -14.11
N GLN A 104 14.97 -2.10 -14.39
CA GLN A 104 14.65 -2.81 -15.63
C GLN A 104 14.60 -1.85 -16.82
N GLU A 105 13.96 -0.69 -16.69
CA GLU A 105 13.91 0.33 -17.76
C GLU A 105 15.30 0.82 -18.19
N ARG A 106 16.25 0.95 -17.25
CA ARG A 106 17.64 1.35 -17.54
C ARG A 106 18.49 0.29 -18.22
N ARG A 107 18.05 -0.97 -18.27
CA ARG A 107 18.78 -2.06 -18.95
C ARG A 107 18.39 -2.21 -20.42
N PHE A 108 17.32 -1.54 -20.85
CA PHE A 108 16.81 -1.59 -22.22
C PHE A 108 16.85 -0.23 -22.94
N ALA A 109 17.45 0.79 -22.31
CA ALA A 109 17.74 2.11 -22.89
C ALA A 109 19.23 2.21 -23.23
#